data_AF-A0A0C9UDR7-F1
#
_entry.id   AF-A0A0C9UDR7-F1
#
_cell.length_a   1.000
_cell.length_b   1.000
_cell.length_c   1.000
_cell.angle_alpha   90.00
_cell.angle_beta   90.00
_cell.angle_gamma   90.00
#
_symmetry.space_group_name_H-M   'P 1'
#
loop_
_entity.id
_entity.type
_entity.pdbx_description
1 polymer ?
#
loop_
_entity_poly.entity_id
_entity_poly.type
_entity_poly.pdbx_seq_one_letter_code
_entity_poly.pdbx_strand_id
1 'polypeptide(L)'
;MSIMGNKRPRIPAAFISPKWNPSSTKATTTAAKFIDDDTTPRPTQTTFPPTSYVPYHSREASNSTNYSSSDADSEPITPTLVEFSRPRLRGVDSKAMREKDALDALKGLQIRRVAQRRSQKKLERERMRQYGDENNEFYESVLSSSFSSSSLSSLDAPLTTPPVPSKCHGLLAPFAPKSKNNVFKEPMPPSPTSQHIQCVLRPPASLRSIRTTFRRLQDSHKNSQRNFKTDAGMEEILLRLADQHREAMIQICEAEERAYEGRWKKARSLRIQAEQKDVKGMERGLKFHQIPWPILTPIVFSPAEINKKSVEGFVLSPFRRLGASEREKVAEEIKKWEEDVFEELVVRKVIEREKESVREGRRKVREVLEAFLNS
;
A
#
# COMPACT_ATOMS: atom_id res chain seq x y z
N MET A 1 -3.77 -41.23 -44.33
CA MET A 1 -2.84 -40.89 -43.25
C MET A 1 -1.93 -39.76 -43.73
N SER A 2 -2.26 -38.51 -43.40
CA SER A 2 -1.46 -37.34 -43.78
C SER A 2 -0.92 -36.67 -42.52
N ILE A 3 0.40 -36.65 -42.40
CA ILE A 3 1.13 -36.04 -41.29
C ILE A 3 1.27 -34.55 -41.60
N MET A 4 0.56 -33.70 -40.85
CA MET A 4 0.68 -32.25 -40.95
C MET A 4 1.99 -31.79 -40.28
N GLY A 5 2.83 -31.10 -41.06
CA GLY A 5 4.11 -30.55 -40.63
C GLY A 5 3.95 -29.30 -39.76
N ASN A 6 4.50 -29.36 -38.56
CA ASN A 6 4.65 -28.22 -37.65
C ASN A 6 5.75 -27.27 -38.14
N LYS A 7 5.34 -26.14 -38.74
CA LYS A 7 6.25 -25.01 -39.01
C LYS A 7 6.52 -24.26 -37.71
N ARG A 8 7.74 -24.37 -37.17
CA ARG A 8 8.21 -23.52 -36.07
C ARG A 8 8.48 -22.10 -36.57
N PRO A 9 8.15 -21.05 -35.80
CA PRO A 9 8.50 -19.68 -36.17
C PRO A 9 10.02 -19.46 -36.08
N ARG A 10 10.60 -18.90 -37.15
CA ARG A 10 11.99 -18.43 -37.20
C ARG A 10 12.12 -17.18 -36.32
N ILE A 11 12.92 -17.28 -35.27
CA ILE A 11 13.39 -16.12 -34.49
C ILE A 11 14.53 -15.47 -35.28
N PRO A 12 14.51 -14.15 -35.54
CA PRO A 12 15.60 -13.47 -36.23
C PRO A 12 16.85 -13.43 -35.34
N ALA A 13 17.95 -13.99 -35.86
CA ALA A 13 19.27 -13.91 -35.27
C ALA A 13 19.88 -12.53 -35.54
N ALA A 14 19.85 -11.63 -34.56
CA ALA A 14 20.73 -10.45 -34.53
C ALA A 14 20.75 -9.85 -33.13
N PHE A 15 21.71 -10.24 -32.30
CA PHE A 15 22.39 -9.35 -31.36
C PHE A 15 23.69 -10.04 -30.93
N ILE A 16 24.74 -9.81 -31.71
CA ILE A 16 26.11 -10.23 -31.41
C ILE A 16 26.64 -9.23 -30.38
N SER A 17 26.74 -9.64 -29.11
CA SER A 17 27.44 -8.85 -28.10
C SER A 17 28.93 -8.75 -28.44
N PRO A 18 29.57 -7.58 -28.25
CA PRO A 18 31.00 -7.44 -28.47
C PRO A 18 31.78 -8.22 -27.39
N LYS A 19 32.65 -9.14 -27.85
CA LYS A 19 33.66 -9.80 -27.02
C LYS A 19 34.59 -8.74 -26.42
N TRP A 20 34.57 -8.61 -25.11
CA TRP A 20 35.56 -7.85 -24.35
C TRP A 20 36.80 -8.73 -24.17
N ASN A 21 37.94 -8.31 -24.72
CA ASN A 21 39.25 -8.95 -24.54
C ASN A 21 40.04 -8.17 -23.47
N PRO A 22 40.39 -8.77 -22.33
CA PRO A 22 41.42 -8.21 -21.45
C PRO A 22 42.73 -8.95 -21.69
N SER A 23 43.57 -8.40 -22.56
CA SER A 23 44.97 -8.81 -22.62
C SER A 23 45.90 -7.62 -22.79
N SER A 24 46.77 -7.49 -21.78
CA SER A 24 48.16 -7.06 -21.90
C SER A 24 48.45 -5.59 -22.20
N THR A 25 48.97 -4.89 -21.20
CA THR A 25 50.34 -4.35 -21.29
C THR A 25 50.98 -4.32 -19.91
N LYS A 26 52.26 -4.73 -19.92
CA LYS A 26 53.14 -4.93 -18.78
C LYS A 26 53.88 -3.63 -18.44
N ALA A 27 54.33 -3.59 -17.19
CA ALA A 27 55.60 -3.04 -16.70
C ALA A 27 55.84 -1.52 -16.77
N THR A 28 56.13 -0.94 -15.60
CA THR A 28 57.41 -0.22 -15.38
C THR A 28 57.76 -0.25 -13.89
N THR A 29 58.93 -0.84 -13.64
CA THR A 29 59.75 -0.86 -12.43
C THR A 29 60.19 0.55 -12.01
N THR A 30 60.42 0.75 -10.71
CA THR A 30 61.57 1.46 -10.10
C THR A 30 61.17 2.57 -9.14
N ALA A 31 61.47 2.36 -7.85
CA ALA A 31 62.40 3.19 -7.06
C ALA A 31 62.02 3.13 -5.58
N ALA A 32 62.95 2.59 -4.80
CA ALA A 32 62.95 2.59 -3.35
C ALA A 32 62.94 4.01 -2.76
N LYS A 33 62.34 4.14 -1.58
CA LYS A 33 62.94 4.90 -0.48
C LYS A 33 62.42 4.40 0.86
N PHE A 34 63.29 3.63 1.50
CA PHE A 34 63.44 3.51 2.94
C PHE A 34 63.40 4.90 3.59
N ILE A 35 62.52 5.09 4.56
CA ILE A 35 62.76 5.97 5.71
C ILE A 35 62.21 5.19 6.91
N ASP A 36 63.12 4.56 7.64
CA ASP A 36 62.93 4.30 9.06
C ASP A 36 62.86 5.65 9.76
N ASP A 37 61.80 5.91 10.51
CA ASP A 37 61.95 6.78 11.68
C ASP A 37 60.99 6.33 12.77
N ASP A 38 61.60 5.58 13.67
CA ASP A 38 61.15 5.21 15.00
C ASP A 38 61.10 6.47 15.86
N THR A 39 59.91 6.95 16.20
CA THR A 39 59.75 7.82 17.37
C THR A 39 58.37 7.63 17.96
N THR A 40 58.33 6.72 18.93
CA THR A 40 57.23 6.60 19.89
C THR A 40 57.40 7.68 20.98
N PRO A 41 56.36 8.48 21.30
CA PRO A 41 56.25 8.98 22.66
C PRO A 41 54.90 8.64 23.30
N ARG A 42 55.01 7.74 24.30
CA ARG A 42 54.47 7.81 25.68
C ARG A 42 53.07 8.46 25.90
N PRO A 43 52.09 7.72 26.45
CA PRO A 43 50.80 8.30 26.84
C PRO A 43 50.91 9.12 28.13
N THR A 44 50.56 10.40 28.08
CA THR A 44 50.29 11.23 29.25
C THR A 44 48.90 10.94 29.79
N GLN A 45 48.85 10.47 31.04
CA GLN A 45 47.64 10.32 31.82
C GLN A 45 47.02 11.70 32.05
N THR A 46 45.82 11.93 31.51
CA THR A 46 45.02 13.12 31.81
C THR A 46 43.98 12.75 32.85
N THR A 47 44.28 13.10 34.09
CA THR A 47 43.36 13.10 35.24
C THR A 47 42.29 14.17 35.03
N PHE A 48 41.03 13.75 34.86
CA PHE A 48 39.88 14.65 34.93
C PHE A 48 39.34 14.69 36.37
N PRO A 49 39.06 15.87 36.94
CA PRO A 49 38.36 15.98 38.22
C PRO A 49 36.85 15.68 38.08
N PRO A 50 36.18 15.27 39.16
CA PRO A 50 34.74 14.98 39.17
C PRO A 50 33.93 16.27 39.10
N THR A 51 33.22 16.47 37.99
CA THR A 51 32.26 17.57 37.87
C THR A 51 31.00 17.26 38.66
N SER A 52 30.73 18.14 39.62
CA SER A 52 29.60 18.17 40.51
C SER A 52 28.25 18.23 39.80
N TYR A 53 27.37 17.38 40.31
CA TYR A 53 25.92 17.40 40.26
C TYR A 53 25.32 18.81 40.35
N VAL A 54 24.44 19.16 39.40
CA VAL A 54 23.44 20.24 39.56
C VAL A 54 22.11 19.73 38.98
N PRO A 55 21.07 19.53 39.81
CA PRO A 55 19.71 19.29 39.34
C PRO A 55 19.00 20.63 39.20
N TYR A 56 18.23 20.89 38.14
CA TYR A 56 17.06 21.76 38.28
C TYR A 56 16.09 21.78 37.08
N HIS A 57 14.81 21.68 37.48
CA HIS A 57 13.59 22.24 36.91
C HIS A 57 12.92 21.56 35.70
N SER A 58 12.01 20.64 36.07
CA SER A 58 10.70 20.46 35.43
C SER A 58 10.06 21.80 35.07
N ARG A 59 9.68 21.94 33.81
CA ARG A 59 8.81 23.03 33.34
C ARG A 59 7.55 22.40 32.78
N GLU A 60 6.54 22.32 33.63
CA GLU A 60 5.16 22.11 33.22
C GLU A 60 4.70 23.35 32.45
N ALA A 61 4.20 23.16 31.24
CA ALA A 61 3.52 24.18 30.47
C ALA A 61 2.18 23.61 30.01
N SER A 62 1.19 23.79 30.88
CA SER A 62 -0.23 23.69 30.61
C SER A 62 -0.62 24.73 29.57
N ASN A 63 -1.16 24.30 28.43
CA ASN A 63 -1.89 25.18 27.51
C ASN A 63 -3.28 24.57 27.26
N SER A 64 -4.21 24.88 28.16
CA SER A 64 -5.64 24.80 27.90
C SER A 64 -6.05 26.07 27.15
N THR A 65 -6.51 25.93 25.92
CA THR A 65 -7.24 26.99 25.22
C THR A 65 -8.69 26.55 25.07
N ASN A 66 -9.52 27.14 25.92
CA ASN A 66 -10.96 27.17 25.79
C ASN A 66 -11.34 27.88 24.49
N TYR A 67 -12.07 27.20 23.60
CA TYR A 67 -12.77 27.85 22.50
C TYR A 67 -14.27 27.67 22.74
N SER A 68 -14.85 28.72 23.31
CA SER A 68 -16.29 28.95 23.42
C SER A 68 -16.70 29.80 22.23
N SER A 69 -17.64 29.35 21.41
CA SER A 69 -18.28 30.20 20.40
C SER A 69 -19.68 29.65 20.06
N SER A 70 -20.64 30.13 20.83
CA SER A 70 -21.86 30.82 20.39
C SER A 70 -22.66 30.25 19.21
N ASP A 71 -23.86 29.83 19.60
CA ASP A 71 -25.16 29.94 18.93
C ASP A 71 -25.26 30.97 17.79
N ALA A 72 -25.87 30.53 16.68
CA ALA A 72 -26.58 31.40 15.76
C ALA A 72 -27.72 30.62 15.10
N ASP A 73 -28.93 30.97 15.52
CA ASP A 73 -30.21 30.63 14.90
C ASP A 73 -30.23 30.96 13.41
N SER A 74 -30.83 30.10 12.59
CA SER A 74 -31.16 30.41 11.20
C SER A 74 -32.48 29.73 10.83
N GLU A 75 -33.50 30.57 10.65
CA GLU A 75 -34.86 30.18 10.28
C GLU A 75 -34.97 29.57 8.87
N PRO A 76 -35.96 28.69 8.62
CA PRO A 76 -36.22 28.13 7.31
C PRO A 76 -37.00 29.09 6.41
N ILE A 77 -36.32 29.62 5.39
CA ILE A 77 -36.94 30.39 4.30
C ILE A 77 -37.79 29.44 3.42
N THR A 78 -39.09 29.72 3.34
CA THR A 78 -40.02 29.06 2.41
C THR A 78 -39.90 29.67 1.02
N PRO A 79 -39.85 28.88 -0.07
CA PRO A 79 -39.79 29.43 -1.42
C PRO A 79 -41.18 29.78 -1.95
N THR A 80 -41.37 31.07 -2.25
CA THR A 80 -42.51 31.67 -2.92
C THR A 80 -42.62 31.18 -4.36
N LEU A 81 -43.81 30.69 -4.74
CA LEU A 81 -44.15 30.19 -6.08
C LEU A 81 -44.30 31.38 -7.05
N VAL A 82 -43.27 31.66 -7.85
CA VAL A 82 -43.34 32.66 -8.93
C VAL A 82 -43.76 31.98 -10.23
N GLU A 83 -44.96 32.30 -10.69
CA GLU A 83 -45.59 31.81 -11.90
C GLU A 83 -44.93 32.46 -13.15
N PHE A 84 -44.02 31.73 -13.78
CA PHE A 84 -43.34 32.19 -15.00
C PHE A 84 -44.18 31.93 -16.25
N SER A 85 -44.73 33.01 -16.80
CA SER A 85 -45.26 33.09 -18.16
C SER A 85 -44.19 32.71 -19.19
N ARG A 86 -44.48 31.69 -20.02
CA ARG A 86 -43.55 31.20 -21.06
C ARG A 86 -43.53 32.14 -22.26
N PRO A 87 -42.36 32.69 -22.66
CA PRO A 87 -42.26 33.47 -23.89
C PRO A 87 -42.23 32.54 -25.10
N ARG A 88 -43.00 32.89 -26.13
CA ARG A 88 -42.97 32.27 -27.46
C ARG A 88 -41.62 32.57 -28.13
N LEU A 89 -40.72 31.59 -28.14
CA LEU A 89 -39.44 31.68 -28.85
C LEU A 89 -39.66 31.49 -30.37
N ARG A 90 -39.45 32.57 -31.13
CA ARG A 90 -39.27 32.51 -32.59
C ARG A 90 -37.96 31.78 -32.90
N GLY A 91 -37.99 31.01 -33.98
CA GLY A 91 -36.88 30.16 -34.41
C GLY A 91 -35.63 30.97 -34.71
N VAL A 92 -34.61 30.78 -33.89
CA VAL A 92 -33.23 31.18 -34.15
C VAL A 92 -32.38 29.91 -34.12
N ASP A 93 -31.53 29.76 -35.12
CA ASP A 93 -30.69 28.62 -35.50
C ASP A 93 -30.42 27.56 -34.43
N SER A 94 -31.36 26.61 -34.37
CA SER A 94 -31.46 25.52 -33.40
C SER A 94 -30.31 24.50 -33.39
N LYS A 95 -29.32 24.62 -34.29
CA LYS A 95 -28.17 23.71 -34.34
C LYS A 95 -27.02 24.19 -33.46
N ALA A 96 -26.65 25.47 -33.54
CA ALA A 96 -25.54 26.04 -32.78
C ALA A 96 -25.83 26.08 -31.27
N MET A 97 -27.08 26.36 -30.89
CA MET A 97 -27.49 26.38 -29.49
C MET A 97 -27.46 24.98 -28.85
N ARG A 98 -27.90 23.94 -29.58
CA ARG A 98 -27.84 22.55 -29.09
C ARG A 98 -26.42 22.04 -28.91
N GLU A 99 -25.48 22.49 -29.74
CA GLU A 99 -24.06 22.12 -29.63
C GLU A 99 -23.41 22.78 -28.41
N LYS A 100 -23.71 24.05 -28.15
CA LYS A 100 -23.25 24.75 -26.95
C LYS A 100 -23.80 24.11 -25.67
N ASP A 101 -25.09 23.81 -25.64
CA ASP A 101 -25.73 23.15 -24.49
C ASP A 101 -25.15 21.75 -24.24
N ALA A 102 -24.80 21.02 -25.31
CA ALA A 102 -24.14 19.71 -25.20
C ALA A 102 -22.72 19.82 -24.64
N LEU A 103 -21.94 20.83 -25.04
CA LEU A 103 -20.60 21.08 -24.51
C LEU A 103 -20.64 21.49 -23.03
N ASP A 104 -21.58 22.33 -22.64
CA ASP A 104 -21.73 22.75 -21.24
C ASP A 104 -22.20 21.59 -20.35
N ALA A 105 -23.07 20.71 -20.87
CA ALA A 105 -23.43 19.46 -20.20
C ALA A 105 -22.21 18.53 -20.01
N LEU A 106 -21.34 18.42 -21.02
CA LEU A 106 -20.13 17.60 -20.94
C LEU A 106 -19.13 18.14 -19.90
N LYS A 107 -18.93 19.46 -19.87
CA LYS A 107 -18.12 20.13 -18.84
C LYS A 107 -18.70 19.88 -17.44
N GLY A 108 -20.02 19.98 -17.29
CA GLY A 108 -20.71 19.67 -16.04
C GLY A 108 -20.47 18.23 -15.54
N LEU A 109 -20.48 17.25 -16.45
CA LEU A 109 -20.17 15.85 -16.12
C LEU A 109 -18.70 15.66 -15.70
N GLN A 110 -17.78 16.35 -16.36
CA GLN A 110 -16.35 16.29 -16.02
C GLN A 110 -16.07 16.86 -14.63
N ILE A 111 -16.71 17.99 -14.28
CA ILE A 111 -16.63 18.60 -12.95
C ILE A 111 -17.16 17.62 -11.88
N ARG A 112 -18.33 17.00 -12.11
CA ARG A 112 -18.89 16.00 -11.18
C ARG A 112 -17.96 14.80 -10.98
N ARG A 113 -17.33 14.31 -12.05
CA ARG A 113 -16.38 13.18 -11.97
C ARG A 113 -15.13 13.54 -11.14
N VAL A 114 -14.62 14.75 -11.28
CA VAL A 114 -13.51 15.25 -10.45
C VAL A 114 -13.93 15.40 -8.99
N ALA A 115 -15.12 15.95 -8.74
CA ALA A 115 -15.67 16.07 -7.38
C ALA A 115 -15.86 14.70 -6.72
N GLN A 116 -16.38 13.71 -7.45
CA GLN A 116 -16.54 12.33 -6.96
C GLN A 116 -15.20 11.69 -6.59
N ARG A 117 -14.16 11.86 -7.43
CA ARG A 117 -12.80 11.38 -7.12
C ARG A 117 -12.20 12.05 -5.88
N ARG A 118 -12.42 13.36 -5.69
CA ARG A 118 -11.99 14.07 -4.48
C ARG A 118 -12.73 13.57 -3.24
N SER A 119 -14.04 13.34 -3.35
CA SER A 119 -14.85 12.76 -2.27
C SER A 119 -14.38 11.36 -1.89
N GLN A 120 -14.08 10.49 -2.87
CA GLN A 120 -13.55 9.15 -2.61
C GLN A 120 -12.18 9.19 -1.94
N LYS A 121 -11.25 10.04 -2.41
CA LYS A 121 -9.95 10.23 -1.74
C LYS A 121 -10.08 10.76 -0.32
N LYS A 122 -11.07 11.63 -0.05
CA LYS A 122 -11.33 12.12 1.31
C LYS A 122 -11.79 10.97 2.21
N LEU A 123 -12.76 10.17 1.75
CA LEU A 123 -13.24 8.99 2.48
C LEU A 123 -12.14 7.95 2.72
N GLU A 124 -11.26 7.72 1.74
CA GLU A 124 -10.13 6.82 1.86
C GLU A 124 -9.11 7.30 2.91
N ARG A 125 -8.80 8.60 2.93
CA ARG A 125 -7.97 9.21 3.98
C ARG A 125 -8.60 9.07 5.37
N GLU A 126 -9.92 9.19 5.44
CA GLU A 126 -10.67 9.07 6.69
C GLU A 126 -10.69 7.63 7.21
N ARG A 127 -10.86 6.64 6.32
CA ARG A 127 -10.64 5.22 6.63
C ARG A 127 -9.22 4.94 7.11
N MET A 128 -8.21 5.50 6.44
CA MET A 128 -6.81 5.31 6.86
C MET A 128 -6.52 5.94 8.23
N ARG A 129 -7.23 7.00 8.62
CA ARG A 129 -7.16 7.55 9.98
C ARG A 129 -7.79 6.59 10.99
N GLN A 130 -8.99 6.08 10.71
CA GLN A 130 -9.65 5.09 11.57
C GLN A 130 -8.80 3.83 11.77
N TYR A 131 -8.19 3.30 10.71
CA TYR A 131 -7.25 2.17 10.83
C TYR A 131 -5.97 2.49 11.60
N GLY A 132 -5.53 3.75 11.58
CA GLY A 132 -4.40 4.21 12.39
C GLY A 132 -4.75 4.23 13.88
N ASP A 133 -5.94 4.73 14.21
CA ASP A 133 -6.41 4.84 15.59
C ASP A 133 -6.75 3.47 16.19
N GLU A 134 -7.41 2.57 15.45
CA GLU A 134 -7.74 1.20 15.90
C GLU A 134 -6.47 0.35 16.16
N ASN A 135 -5.44 0.50 15.32
CA ASN A 135 -4.17 -0.18 15.57
C ASN A 135 -3.43 0.44 16.77
N ASN A 136 -3.53 1.75 16.97
CA ASN A 136 -2.90 2.41 18.12
C ASN A 136 -3.56 1.99 19.45
N GLU A 137 -4.89 1.85 19.49
CA GLU A 137 -5.61 1.31 20.66
C GLU A 137 -5.26 -0.16 20.91
N PHE A 138 -5.09 -0.97 19.86
CA PHE A 138 -4.64 -2.36 20.01
C PHE A 138 -3.23 -2.43 20.63
N TYR A 139 -2.29 -1.60 20.17
CA TYR A 139 -0.94 -1.56 20.74
C TYR A 139 -0.93 -1.01 22.18
N GLU A 140 -1.71 0.02 22.51
CA GLU A 140 -1.81 0.51 23.90
C GLU A 140 -2.50 -0.50 24.83
N SER A 141 -3.48 -1.26 24.34
CA SER A 141 -4.10 -2.36 25.09
C SER A 141 -3.10 -3.49 25.37
N VAL A 142 -2.30 -3.89 24.39
CA VAL A 142 -1.26 -4.92 24.56
C VAL A 142 -0.17 -4.42 25.52
N LEU A 143 0.26 -3.17 25.42
CA LEU A 143 1.27 -2.59 26.31
C LEU A 143 0.73 -2.40 27.75
N SER A 144 -0.53 -2.00 27.92
CA SER A 144 -1.17 -1.88 29.24
C SER A 144 -1.41 -3.24 29.90
N SER A 145 -1.73 -4.27 29.11
CA SER A 145 -1.87 -5.64 29.62
C SER A 145 -0.54 -6.29 30.01
N SER A 146 0.58 -5.81 29.47
CA SER A 146 1.91 -6.39 29.72
C SER A 146 2.55 -5.91 31.03
N PHE A 147 2.06 -4.81 31.62
CA PHE A 147 2.66 -4.19 32.82
C PHE A 147 1.95 -4.51 34.15
N SER A 148 0.83 -5.25 34.13
CA SER A 148 0.06 -5.57 35.36
C SER A 148 0.35 -6.96 35.96
N SER A 149 1.31 -7.71 35.42
CA SER A 149 1.56 -9.10 35.82
C SER A 149 2.99 -9.30 36.31
N SER A 150 3.32 -8.71 37.45
CA SER A 150 4.54 -9.05 38.21
C SER A 150 4.21 -9.12 39.70
N SER A 151 3.42 -10.13 40.06
CA SER A 151 3.47 -10.69 41.41
C SER A 151 3.62 -12.21 41.25
N LEU A 152 4.89 -12.63 41.25
CA LEU A 152 5.30 -14.03 41.27
C LEU A 152 5.09 -14.57 42.68
N SER A 153 4.13 -15.46 42.85
CA SER A 153 4.18 -16.47 43.91
C SER A 153 3.81 -17.84 43.34
N SER A 154 4.84 -18.68 43.26
CA SER A 154 4.86 -20.12 43.53
C SER A 154 3.51 -20.82 43.64
N LEU A 155 3.25 -21.77 42.74
CA LEU A 155 2.57 -23.03 43.09
C LEU A 155 2.67 -24.05 41.95
N ASP A 156 3.27 -25.19 42.30
CA ASP A 156 3.24 -26.44 41.57
C ASP A 156 1.79 -26.93 41.38
N ALA A 157 1.43 -27.32 40.15
CA ALA A 157 0.27 -28.17 39.91
C ALA A 157 0.44 -29.03 38.63
N PRO A 158 0.01 -30.31 38.66
CA PRO A 158 0.27 -31.26 37.59
C PRO A 158 -0.78 -31.23 36.46
N LEU A 159 -0.35 -31.75 35.31
CA LEU A 159 -1.08 -31.87 34.05
C LEU A 159 -2.50 -32.43 34.21
N THR A 160 -3.49 -31.67 33.75
CA THR A 160 -4.84 -32.17 33.44
C THR A 160 -5.08 -32.04 31.94
N THR A 161 -5.36 -33.17 31.30
CA THR A 161 -5.70 -33.31 29.89
C THR A 161 -7.08 -32.71 29.57
N PRO A 162 -7.27 -32.06 28.42
CA PRO A 162 -8.59 -31.56 28.01
C PRO A 162 -9.46 -32.68 27.41
N PRO A 163 -10.78 -32.68 27.68
CA PRO A 163 -11.70 -33.65 27.10
C PRO A 163 -12.08 -33.29 25.66
N VAL A 164 -12.27 -34.35 24.88
CA VAL A 164 -12.74 -34.38 23.49
C VAL A 164 -14.15 -33.78 23.39
N PRO A 165 -14.43 -32.88 22.42
CA PRO A 165 -15.80 -32.46 22.16
C PRO A 165 -16.58 -33.52 21.37
N SER A 166 -17.60 -34.03 22.03
CA SER A 166 -18.59 -34.99 21.57
C SER A 166 -19.49 -34.42 20.48
N LYS A 167 -19.82 -35.30 19.52
CA LYS A 167 -20.83 -35.17 18.47
C LYS A 167 -22.16 -34.58 18.99
N CYS A 168 -22.66 -33.55 18.31
CA CYS A 168 -24.08 -33.23 18.29
C CYS A 168 -24.63 -33.51 16.89
N HIS A 169 -25.40 -34.60 16.80
CA HIS A 169 -26.35 -34.84 15.73
C HIS A 169 -27.59 -33.95 15.93
N GLY A 170 -28.20 -33.51 14.84
CA GLY A 170 -29.65 -33.67 14.72
C GLY A 170 -30.50 -32.44 14.37
N LEU A 171 -31.34 -32.67 13.36
CA LEU A 171 -32.74 -32.25 13.22
C LEU A 171 -32.97 -30.85 12.61
N LEU A 172 -33.36 -30.80 11.33
CA LEU A 172 -34.75 -30.81 10.81
C LEU A 172 -35.47 -29.46 10.96
N ALA A 173 -35.66 -28.75 9.84
CA ALA A 173 -36.97 -28.52 9.21
C ALA A 173 -36.97 -27.23 8.34
N PRO A 174 -37.49 -27.28 7.10
CA PRO A 174 -37.72 -26.09 6.28
C PRO A 174 -39.16 -25.59 6.43
N PHE A 175 -39.34 -24.35 6.90
CA PHE A 175 -40.63 -23.66 6.83
C PHE A 175 -40.69 -22.79 5.57
N ALA A 176 -41.44 -23.28 4.59
CA ALA A 176 -42.01 -22.48 3.52
C ALA A 176 -43.41 -22.01 3.93
N PRO A 177 -43.76 -20.73 3.71
CA PRO A 177 -45.15 -20.38 3.43
C PRO A 177 -45.32 -19.87 2.00
N LYS A 178 -46.09 -20.66 1.25
CA LYS A 178 -46.75 -20.27 0.00
C LYS A 178 -47.80 -19.20 0.34
N SER A 179 -47.69 -17.99 -0.20
CA SER A 179 -48.79 -17.04 -0.25
C SER A 179 -49.33 -16.97 -1.67
N LYS A 180 -50.47 -17.62 -1.89
CA LYS A 180 -51.30 -17.55 -3.09
C LYS A 180 -52.39 -16.52 -2.85
N ASN A 181 -52.18 -15.27 -3.25
CA ASN A 181 -53.29 -14.33 -3.43
C ASN A 181 -53.71 -14.35 -4.89
N ASN A 182 -54.52 -15.34 -5.24
CA ASN A 182 -55.39 -15.29 -6.42
C ASN A 182 -56.54 -14.34 -6.10
N VAL A 183 -56.36 -13.05 -6.41
CA VAL A 183 -57.49 -12.13 -6.50
C VAL A 183 -58.21 -12.42 -7.80
N PHE A 184 -59.33 -13.12 -7.65
CA PHE A 184 -60.39 -13.30 -8.63
C PHE A 184 -60.84 -11.91 -9.09
N LYS A 185 -60.47 -11.50 -10.31
CA LYS A 185 -61.07 -10.33 -10.97
C LYS A 185 -62.17 -10.83 -11.88
N GLU A 186 -63.40 -10.51 -11.50
CA GLU A 186 -64.56 -10.67 -12.36
C GLU A 186 -64.41 -9.88 -13.67
N PRO A 187 -64.85 -10.44 -14.80
CA PRO A 187 -64.91 -9.73 -16.06
C PRO A 187 -66.10 -8.76 -16.08
N MET A 188 -65.81 -7.46 -15.96
CA MET A 188 -66.78 -6.40 -16.27
C MET A 188 -67.13 -6.45 -17.78
N PRO A 189 -68.41 -6.32 -18.14
CA PRO A 189 -68.86 -6.32 -19.54
C PRO A 189 -68.39 -5.06 -20.28
N PRO A 190 -68.09 -5.16 -21.59
CA PRO A 190 -67.64 -4.03 -22.37
C PRO A 190 -68.80 -3.04 -22.61
N SER A 191 -68.65 -1.83 -22.11
CA SER A 191 -69.52 -0.69 -22.44
C SER A 191 -69.38 -0.33 -23.93
N PRO A 192 -70.47 -0.30 -24.72
CA PRO A 192 -70.40 0.00 -26.14
C PRO A 192 -70.60 1.50 -26.38
N THR A 193 -69.60 2.34 -26.07
CA THR A 193 -69.64 3.76 -26.52
C THR A 193 -68.26 4.42 -26.47
N SER A 194 -67.39 4.11 -27.43
CA SER A 194 -66.27 4.99 -27.77
C SER A 194 -65.68 4.63 -29.14
N GLN A 195 -66.52 4.68 -30.17
CA GLN A 195 -66.07 4.62 -31.58
C GLN A 195 -65.86 6.02 -32.14
N HIS A 196 -65.10 6.88 -31.46
CA HIS A 196 -64.62 8.12 -32.08
C HIS A 196 -63.48 8.72 -31.26
N ILE A 197 -62.27 8.17 -31.45
CA ILE A 197 -60.94 8.82 -31.43
C ILE A 197 -59.95 7.65 -31.61
N GLN A 198 -59.88 7.09 -32.81
CA GLN A 198 -58.71 6.32 -33.28
C GLN A 198 -57.86 7.24 -34.18
N CYS A 199 -57.48 8.41 -33.65
CA CYS A 199 -56.46 9.24 -34.26
C CYS A 199 -55.14 9.03 -33.51
N VAL A 200 -54.45 7.94 -33.91
CA VAL A 200 -53.00 7.88 -34.15
C VAL A 200 -52.12 8.76 -33.23
N LEU A 201 -52.11 8.51 -31.93
CA LEU A 201 -50.99 8.90 -31.08
C LEU A 201 -49.88 7.85 -31.24
N ARG A 202 -49.19 7.92 -32.39
CA ARG A 202 -47.96 7.17 -32.59
C ARG A 202 -46.98 7.69 -31.53
N PRO A 203 -46.53 6.88 -30.56
CA PRO A 203 -45.61 7.36 -29.55
C PRO A 203 -44.39 7.95 -30.27
N PRO A 204 -43.95 9.16 -29.90
CA PRO A 204 -42.82 9.82 -30.55
C PRO A 204 -41.63 8.86 -30.59
N ALA A 205 -40.87 8.89 -31.68
CA ALA A 205 -39.76 7.96 -31.92
C ALA A 205 -38.78 7.86 -30.72
N SER A 206 -38.69 8.92 -29.90
CA SER A 206 -37.93 8.94 -28.64
C SER A 206 -38.39 7.91 -27.61
N LEU A 207 -39.70 7.69 -27.43
CA LEU A 207 -40.22 6.71 -26.46
C LEU A 207 -39.96 5.26 -26.89
N ARG A 208 -39.89 5.00 -28.21
CA ARG A 208 -39.48 3.68 -28.73
C ARG A 208 -38.02 3.41 -28.43
N SER A 209 -37.15 4.41 -28.58
CA SER A 209 -35.73 4.32 -28.24
C SER A 209 -35.50 4.11 -26.73
N ILE A 210 -36.26 4.81 -25.88
CA ILE A 210 -36.20 4.61 -24.43
C ILE A 210 -36.68 3.21 -24.04
N ARG A 211 -37.73 2.70 -24.67
CA ARG A 211 -38.25 1.36 -24.36
C ARG A 211 -37.30 0.23 -24.81
N THR A 212 -36.61 0.40 -25.93
CA THR A 212 -35.61 -0.60 -26.39
C THR A 212 -34.35 -0.58 -25.53
N THR A 213 -33.87 0.59 -25.14
CA THR A 213 -32.73 0.71 -24.20
C THR A 213 -33.08 0.13 -22.83
N PHE A 214 -34.29 0.40 -22.31
CA PHE A 214 -34.75 -0.19 -21.06
C PHE A 214 -34.85 -1.73 -21.12
N ARG A 215 -35.39 -2.30 -22.22
CA ARG A 215 -35.41 -3.76 -22.40
C ARG A 215 -34.00 -4.35 -22.46
N ARG A 216 -33.07 -3.72 -23.19
CA ARG A 216 -31.66 -4.17 -23.25
C ARG A 216 -31.01 -4.17 -21.86
N LEU A 217 -31.28 -3.15 -21.04
CA LEU A 217 -30.78 -3.10 -19.66
C LEU A 217 -31.42 -4.18 -18.78
N GLN A 218 -32.73 -4.43 -18.89
CA GLN A 218 -33.40 -5.51 -18.15
C GLN A 218 -32.90 -6.89 -18.56
N ASP A 219 -32.70 -7.12 -19.86
CA ASP A 219 -32.19 -8.38 -20.39
C ASP A 219 -30.73 -8.60 -19.97
N SER A 220 -29.90 -7.55 -20.01
CA SER A 220 -28.53 -7.58 -19.49
C SER A 220 -28.48 -7.91 -18.00
N HIS A 221 -29.34 -7.28 -17.18
CA HIS A 221 -29.42 -7.57 -15.75
C HIS A 221 -29.89 -9.00 -15.46
N LYS A 222 -30.92 -9.49 -16.18
CA LYS A 222 -31.35 -10.89 -16.07
C LYS A 222 -30.26 -11.87 -16.49
N ASN A 223 -29.50 -11.56 -17.55
CA ASN A 223 -28.41 -12.41 -17.99
C ASN A 223 -27.25 -12.42 -16.98
N SER A 224 -26.91 -11.26 -16.40
CA SER A 224 -25.92 -11.15 -15.33
C SER A 224 -26.34 -11.96 -14.09
N GLN A 225 -27.61 -11.92 -13.69
CA GLN A 225 -28.13 -12.76 -12.60
C GLN A 225 -28.15 -14.26 -12.92
N ARG A 226 -28.37 -14.66 -14.18
CA ARG A 226 -28.31 -16.08 -14.57
C ARG A 226 -26.88 -16.59 -14.49
N ASN A 227 -25.91 -15.81 -14.98
CA ASN A 227 -24.50 -16.17 -14.91
C ASN A 227 -24.01 -16.22 -13.45
N PHE A 228 -24.53 -15.36 -12.57
CA PHE A 228 -24.22 -15.41 -11.13
C PHE A 228 -24.75 -16.65 -10.41
N LYS A 229 -25.77 -17.31 -10.98
CA LYS A 229 -26.39 -18.52 -10.39
C LYS A 229 -25.74 -19.81 -10.85
N THR A 230 -24.95 -19.78 -11.91
CA THR A 230 -24.17 -20.93 -12.33
C THR A 230 -22.89 -21.01 -11.49
N ASP A 231 -22.56 -22.18 -10.95
CA ASP A 231 -21.33 -22.39 -10.18
C ASP A 231 -20.09 -21.92 -10.94
N ALA A 232 -20.07 -22.09 -12.26
CA ALA A 232 -19.02 -21.60 -13.16
C ALA A 232 -18.84 -20.07 -13.11
N GLY A 233 -19.93 -19.30 -12.95
CA GLY A 233 -19.86 -17.84 -12.84
C GLY A 233 -19.34 -17.38 -11.48
N MET A 234 -19.61 -18.13 -10.41
CA MET A 234 -19.05 -17.85 -9.09
C MET A 234 -17.55 -18.16 -9.04
N GLU A 235 -17.13 -19.28 -9.64
CA GLU A 235 -15.72 -19.66 -9.75
C GLU A 235 -14.91 -18.63 -10.55
N GLU A 236 -15.44 -18.12 -11.66
CA GLU A 236 -14.80 -17.06 -12.44
C GLU A 236 -14.63 -15.77 -11.61
N ILE A 237 -15.62 -15.40 -10.79
CA ILE A 237 -15.54 -14.24 -9.91
C ILE A 237 -14.45 -14.43 -8.83
N LEU A 238 -14.38 -15.62 -8.23
CA LEU A 238 -13.36 -15.94 -7.22
C LEU A 238 -11.94 -15.92 -7.82
N LEU A 239 -11.76 -16.48 -9.02
CA LEU A 239 -10.48 -16.42 -9.74
C LEU A 239 -10.05 -14.98 -10.02
N ARG A 240 -10.97 -14.14 -10.54
CA ARG A 240 -10.69 -12.72 -10.77
C ARG A 240 -10.34 -11.98 -9.49
N LEU A 241 -11.02 -12.29 -8.37
CA LEU A 241 -10.72 -11.68 -7.08
C LEU A 241 -9.35 -12.12 -6.54
N ALA A 242 -9.00 -13.40 -6.71
CA ALA A 242 -7.68 -13.92 -6.34
C ALA A 242 -6.57 -13.29 -7.17
N ASP A 243 -6.77 -13.10 -8.48
CA ASP A 243 -5.82 -12.42 -9.35
C ASP A 243 -5.69 -10.93 -8.99
N GLN A 244 -6.80 -10.23 -8.70
CA GLN A 244 -6.76 -8.86 -8.21
C GLN A 244 -6.01 -8.74 -6.88
N HIS A 245 -6.23 -9.67 -5.96
CA HIS A 245 -5.50 -9.72 -4.70
C HIS A 245 -4.01 -9.96 -4.93
N ARG A 246 -3.65 -10.89 -5.82
CA ARG A 246 -2.24 -11.15 -6.21
C ARG A 246 -1.59 -9.91 -6.82
N GLU A 247 -2.26 -9.23 -7.74
CA GLU A 247 -1.79 -7.98 -8.36
C GLU A 247 -1.61 -6.86 -7.33
N ALA A 248 -2.56 -6.71 -6.40
CA ALA A 248 -2.46 -5.73 -5.33
C ALA A 248 -1.25 -6.00 -4.42
N MET A 249 -1.02 -7.27 -4.05
CA MET A 249 0.15 -7.67 -3.26
C MET A 249 1.47 -7.37 -4.00
N ILE A 250 1.55 -7.67 -5.30
CA ILE A 250 2.71 -7.31 -6.13
C ILE A 250 2.97 -5.80 -6.10
N GLN A 251 1.94 -4.97 -6.28
CA GLN A 251 2.08 -3.51 -6.27
C GLN A 251 2.55 -2.96 -4.92
N ILE A 252 2.04 -3.51 -3.80
CA ILE A 252 2.48 -3.14 -2.46
C ILE A 252 3.96 -3.43 -2.31
N CYS A 253 4.39 -4.63 -2.67
CA CYS A 253 5.78 -5.02 -2.52
C CYS A 253 6.73 -4.28 -3.47
N GLU A 254 6.34 -4.00 -4.71
CA GLU A 254 7.09 -3.13 -5.61
C GLU A 254 7.24 -1.71 -5.04
N ALA A 255 6.20 -1.21 -4.37
CA ALA A 255 6.24 0.09 -3.71
C ALA A 255 7.19 0.09 -2.50
N GLU A 256 7.17 -0.98 -1.71
CA GLU A 256 8.11 -1.19 -0.60
C GLU A 256 9.55 -1.33 -1.06
N GLU A 257 9.80 -2.07 -2.15
CA GLU A 257 11.12 -2.22 -2.76
C GLU A 257 11.64 -0.87 -3.29
N ARG A 258 10.78 -0.11 -3.97
CA ARG A 258 11.10 1.27 -4.39
C ARG A 258 11.42 2.17 -3.19
N ALA A 259 10.69 2.04 -2.09
CA ALA A 259 10.94 2.80 -0.88
C ALA A 259 12.28 2.39 -0.22
N TYR A 260 12.59 1.10 -0.18
CA TYR A 260 13.87 0.56 0.31
C TYR A 260 15.05 1.10 -0.50
N GLU A 261 14.99 0.99 -1.83
CA GLU A 261 16.02 1.55 -2.72
C GLU A 261 16.11 3.07 -2.60
N GLY A 262 14.98 3.75 -2.39
CA GLY A 262 14.92 5.18 -2.09
C GLY A 262 15.67 5.54 -0.80
N ARG A 263 15.49 4.77 0.28
CA ARG A 263 16.22 4.95 1.55
C ARG A 263 17.72 4.74 1.35
N TRP A 264 18.13 3.73 0.59
CA TRP A 264 19.53 3.49 0.23
C TRP A 264 20.14 4.61 -0.62
N LYS A 265 19.41 5.12 -1.61
CA LYS A 265 19.84 6.29 -2.39
C LYS A 265 19.99 7.52 -1.52
N LYS A 266 19.05 7.75 -0.58
CA LYS A 266 19.13 8.84 0.38
C LYS A 266 20.36 8.71 1.29
N ALA A 267 20.58 7.54 1.90
CA ALA A 267 21.76 7.26 2.73
C ALA A 267 23.06 7.45 1.95
N ARG A 268 23.10 7.04 0.66
CA ARG A 268 24.24 7.32 -0.23
C ARG A 268 24.43 8.82 -0.48
N SER A 269 23.37 9.56 -0.80
CA SER A 269 23.41 10.99 -1.12
C SER A 269 23.85 11.89 0.04
N LEU A 270 23.62 11.46 1.29
CA LEU A 270 24.08 12.19 2.47
C LEU A 270 25.62 12.31 2.52
N ARG A 271 26.38 11.52 1.74
CA ARG A 271 27.84 11.69 1.57
C ARG A 271 28.20 13.09 1.10
N ILE A 272 27.57 13.50 0.00
CA ILE A 272 27.90 14.74 -0.71
C ILE A 272 27.58 15.95 0.18
N GLN A 273 26.55 15.83 1.00
CA GLN A 273 26.14 16.91 1.91
C GLN A 273 26.99 16.97 3.19
N ALA A 274 27.44 15.81 3.71
CA ALA A 274 28.31 15.76 4.89
C ALA A 274 29.71 16.32 4.57
N GLU A 275 30.28 15.96 3.42
CA GLU A 275 31.61 16.47 2.98
C GLU A 275 31.60 17.99 2.70
N GLN A 276 30.45 18.58 2.33
CA GLN A 276 30.37 20.02 2.00
C GLN A 276 30.10 20.94 3.20
N LYS A 277 29.78 20.40 4.39
CA LYS A 277 29.38 21.21 5.55
C LYS A 277 30.17 20.84 6.80
N ASP A 278 31.48 21.08 6.76
CA ASP A 278 32.35 21.24 7.94
C ASP A 278 32.03 22.51 8.75
N VAL A 279 30.75 22.90 8.79
CA VAL A 279 30.28 24.04 9.59
C VAL A 279 29.99 23.55 11.01
N LYS A 280 31.08 23.53 11.78
CA LYS A 280 31.24 23.67 13.24
C LYS A 280 30.01 23.34 14.10
N GLY A 281 30.04 22.17 14.75
CA GLY A 281 29.44 21.98 16.09
C GLY A 281 28.15 21.16 16.20
N MET A 282 27.62 20.60 15.12
CA MET A 282 26.46 19.69 15.19
C MET A 282 26.90 18.31 14.72
N GLU A 283 26.80 17.29 15.57
CA GLU A 283 27.03 15.87 15.24
C GLU A 283 26.01 15.43 14.16
N ARG A 284 26.22 15.88 12.92
CA ARG A 284 25.39 15.55 11.75
C ARG A 284 25.91 14.26 11.14
N GLY A 285 25.62 13.15 11.81
CA GLY A 285 25.85 11.81 11.28
C GLY A 285 24.55 11.05 11.07
N LEU A 286 24.62 10.04 10.21
CA LEU A 286 23.59 9.02 10.10
C LEU A 286 23.48 8.27 11.43
N LYS A 287 22.26 8.03 11.90
CA LYS A 287 22.01 7.21 13.08
C LYS A 287 21.71 5.76 12.70
N PHE A 288 21.92 4.81 13.62
CA PHE A 288 21.69 3.38 13.47
C PHE A 288 20.29 3.08 12.92
N HIS A 289 19.27 3.70 13.50
CA HIS A 289 17.86 3.53 13.11
C HIS A 289 17.49 4.17 11.77
N GLN A 290 18.37 4.98 11.18
CA GLN A 290 18.18 5.58 9.87
C GLN A 290 18.76 4.72 8.74
N ILE A 291 19.53 3.69 9.08
CA ILE A 291 20.08 2.74 8.12
C ILE A 291 18.94 1.83 7.65
N PRO A 292 18.75 1.65 6.33
CA PRO A 292 17.74 0.74 5.79
C PRO A 292 18.21 -0.71 5.94
N TRP A 293 18.06 -1.27 7.15
CA TRP A 293 18.28 -2.68 7.43
C TRP A 293 17.37 -3.55 6.54
N PRO A 294 17.82 -4.75 6.13
CA PRO A 294 17.06 -5.61 5.23
C PRO A 294 16.06 -6.42 6.04
N ILE A 295 15.12 -5.72 6.68
CA ILE A 295 14.06 -6.29 7.49
C ILE A 295 12.74 -5.60 7.16
N LEU A 296 11.62 -6.25 7.46
CA LEU A 296 10.28 -5.74 7.15
C LEU A 296 9.91 -4.52 8.01
N THR A 297 10.43 -4.42 9.24
CA THR A 297 10.16 -3.26 10.10
C THR A 297 10.97 -2.04 9.64
N PRO A 298 10.34 -0.85 9.56
CA PRO A 298 10.97 0.32 8.95
C PRO A 298 12.08 0.94 9.81
N ILE A 299 12.11 0.65 11.11
CA ILE A 299 12.99 1.28 12.10
C ILE A 299 13.53 0.18 13.02
N VAL A 300 14.84 0.22 13.27
CA VAL A 300 15.57 -0.69 14.17
C VAL A 300 16.34 0.15 15.15
N PHE A 301 16.15 -0.05 16.45
CA PHE A 301 16.86 0.77 17.44
C PHE A 301 18.16 0.14 17.91
N SER A 302 18.26 -1.19 17.86
CA SER A 302 19.40 -1.94 18.36
C SER A 302 19.84 -3.07 17.41
N PRO A 303 21.15 -3.40 17.34
CA PRO A 303 21.64 -4.59 16.64
C PRO A 303 21.01 -5.91 17.13
N ALA A 304 20.45 -5.95 18.34
CA ALA A 304 19.79 -7.13 18.89
C ALA A 304 18.44 -7.43 18.22
N GLU A 305 17.80 -6.44 17.59
CA GLU A 305 16.53 -6.63 16.88
C GLU A 305 16.70 -7.28 15.49
N ILE A 306 17.95 -7.35 15.00
CA ILE A 306 18.28 -7.95 13.71
C ILE A 306 18.31 -9.47 13.88
N ASN A 307 17.17 -10.09 13.59
CA ASN A 307 16.95 -11.53 13.70
C ASN A 307 17.02 -12.22 12.33
N LYS A 308 17.49 -13.49 12.33
CA LYS A 308 17.55 -14.32 11.12
C LYS A 308 16.22 -14.34 10.35
N LYS A 309 15.11 -14.60 11.06
CA LYS A 309 13.77 -14.68 10.46
C LYS A 309 13.32 -13.37 9.79
N SER A 310 13.68 -12.22 10.38
CA SER A 310 13.30 -10.91 9.84
C SER A 310 14.07 -10.58 8.57
N VAL A 311 15.36 -10.92 8.55
CA VAL A 311 16.21 -10.76 7.35
C VAL A 311 15.77 -11.73 6.26
N GLU A 312 15.50 -12.98 6.61
CA GLU A 312 14.99 -14.02 5.72
C GLU A 312 13.69 -13.60 5.05
N GLY A 313 12.69 -13.23 5.85
CA GLY A 313 11.37 -12.81 5.34
C GLY A 313 11.45 -11.59 4.42
N PHE A 314 12.42 -10.71 4.64
CA PHE A 314 12.66 -9.58 3.76
C PHE A 314 13.36 -9.98 2.45
N VAL A 315 14.45 -10.73 2.53
CA VAL A 315 15.31 -11.05 1.37
C VAL A 315 14.67 -12.10 0.47
N LEU A 316 14.07 -13.13 1.06
CA LEU A 316 13.39 -14.23 0.37
C LEU A 316 11.92 -13.92 0.05
N SER A 317 11.46 -12.69 0.31
CA SER A 317 10.10 -12.29 -0.04
C SER A 317 9.84 -12.60 -1.52
N PRO A 318 8.75 -13.34 -1.84
CA PRO A 318 8.44 -13.73 -3.22
C PRO A 318 8.21 -12.51 -4.11
N PHE A 319 7.84 -11.39 -3.50
CA PHE A 319 7.52 -10.16 -4.20
C PHE A 319 8.72 -9.23 -4.41
N ARG A 320 9.86 -9.51 -3.78
CA ARG A 320 11.10 -8.77 -4.00
C ARG A 320 11.78 -9.28 -5.26
N ARG A 321 12.18 -8.40 -6.19
CA ARG A 321 12.88 -8.78 -7.43
C ARG A 321 12.22 -9.95 -8.17
N LEU A 322 11.02 -9.69 -8.70
CA LEU A 322 10.26 -10.69 -9.46
C LEU A 322 11.11 -11.33 -10.56
N GLY A 323 11.18 -12.66 -10.55
CA GLY A 323 11.93 -13.45 -11.53
C GLY A 323 13.38 -13.78 -11.16
N ALA A 324 13.96 -13.15 -10.12
CA ALA A 324 15.27 -13.53 -9.61
C ALA A 324 15.18 -14.81 -8.76
N SER A 325 16.18 -15.68 -8.87
CA SER A 325 16.27 -16.86 -7.99
C SER A 325 16.57 -16.45 -6.55
N GLU A 326 16.19 -17.27 -5.56
CA GLU A 326 16.49 -16.99 -4.14
C GLU A 326 17.99 -16.77 -3.89
N ARG A 327 18.84 -17.63 -4.48
CA ARG A 327 20.32 -17.50 -4.41
C ARG A 327 20.81 -16.19 -5.01
N GLU A 328 20.24 -15.74 -6.11
CA GLU A 328 20.59 -14.47 -6.75
C GLU A 328 20.17 -13.27 -5.88
N LYS A 329 18.95 -13.30 -5.31
CA LYS A 329 18.48 -12.27 -4.37
C LYS A 329 19.42 -12.12 -3.17
N VAL A 330 19.85 -13.24 -2.60
CA VAL A 330 20.79 -13.29 -1.47
C VAL A 330 22.18 -12.79 -1.89
N ALA A 331 22.72 -13.28 -3.01
CA ALA A 331 24.05 -12.88 -3.49
C ALA A 331 24.14 -11.37 -3.78
N GLU A 332 23.10 -10.80 -4.38
CA GLU A 332 23.02 -9.35 -4.59
C GLU A 332 22.88 -8.56 -3.29
N GLU A 333 22.22 -9.11 -2.27
CA GLU A 333 22.15 -8.47 -0.96
C GLU A 333 23.51 -8.50 -0.27
N ILE A 334 24.22 -9.63 -0.30
CA ILE A 334 25.58 -9.75 0.27
C ILE A 334 26.53 -8.69 -0.29
N LYS A 335 26.49 -8.43 -1.60
CA LYS A 335 27.30 -7.37 -2.23
C LYS A 335 27.04 -5.97 -1.65
N LYS A 336 25.82 -5.69 -1.18
CA LYS A 336 25.48 -4.40 -0.53
C LYS A 336 26.02 -4.30 0.89
N TRP A 337 26.18 -5.45 1.56
CA TRP A 337 26.64 -5.56 2.95
C TRP A 337 28.10 -6.04 3.06
N GLU A 338 28.84 -6.04 1.95
CA GLU A 338 30.28 -6.27 1.91
C GLU A 338 31.01 -5.19 2.72
N GLU A 339 32.16 -5.53 3.31
CA GLU A 339 32.79 -4.68 4.32
C GLU A 339 33.27 -3.37 3.73
N ASP A 340 33.99 -3.48 2.62
CA ASP A 340 34.58 -2.34 1.93
C ASP A 340 33.49 -1.38 1.45
N VAL A 341 32.45 -1.93 0.81
CA VAL A 341 31.32 -1.16 0.28
C VAL A 341 30.53 -0.50 1.41
N PHE A 342 30.26 -1.22 2.49
CA PHE A 342 29.45 -0.72 3.59
C PHE A 342 30.22 0.28 4.48
N GLU A 343 31.49 0.05 4.75
CA GLU A 343 32.33 0.94 5.54
C GLU A 343 32.50 2.29 4.82
N GLU A 344 32.75 2.25 3.50
CA GLU A 344 32.87 3.46 2.69
C GLU A 344 31.54 4.23 2.57
N LEU A 345 30.44 3.52 2.30
CA LEU A 345 29.16 4.16 1.99
C LEU A 345 28.33 4.54 3.20
N VAL A 346 28.44 3.81 4.31
CA VAL A 346 27.55 3.96 5.47
C VAL A 346 28.34 4.34 6.72
N VAL A 347 29.31 3.53 7.16
CA VAL A 347 29.95 3.69 8.48
C VAL A 347 30.69 5.02 8.61
N ARG A 348 31.37 5.47 7.55
CA ARG A 348 32.02 6.80 7.52
C ARG A 348 31.07 7.97 7.81
N LYS A 349 29.77 7.80 7.58
CA LYS A 349 28.75 8.84 7.79
C LYS A 349 28.04 8.72 9.13
N VAL A 350 28.22 7.60 9.82
CA VAL A 350 27.55 7.33 11.09
C VAL A 350 28.22 8.14 12.20
N ILE A 351 27.43 8.62 13.16
CA ILE A 351 27.96 9.30 14.35
C ILE A 351 28.94 8.37 15.06
N GLU A 352 30.09 8.88 15.51
CA GLU A 352 31.17 8.06 16.09
C GLU A 352 30.67 7.08 17.18
N ARG A 353 29.75 7.55 18.04
CA ARG A 353 29.14 6.77 19.12
C ARG A 353 28.34 5.56 18.65
N GLU A 354 27.78 5.59 17.44
CA GLU A 354 26.94 4.53 16.88
C GLU A 354 27.67 3.66 15.85
N LYS A 355 28.90 4.01 15.46
CA LYS A 355 29.67 3.25 14.45
C LYS A 355 29.82 1.79 14.84
N GLU A 356 30.09 1.51 16.12
CA GLU A 356 30.28 0.13 16.58
C GLU A 356 28.98 -0.68 16.51
N SER A 357 27.86 -0.11 16.95
CA SER A 357 26.54 -0.73 16.82
C SER A 357 26.20 -0.99 15.35
N VAL A 358 26.53 -0.05 14.44
CA VAL A 358 26.30 -0.23 13.01
C VAL A 358 27.15 -1.36 12.42
N ARG A 359 28.42 -1.47 12.80
CA ARG A 359 29.29 -2.59 12.37
C ARG A 359 28.78 -3.93 12.89
N GLU A 360 28.33 -3.98 14.15
CA GLU A 360 27.73 -5.18 14.73
C GLU A 360 26.46 -5.59 13.97
N GLY A 361 25.55 -4.63 13.71
CA GLY A 361 24.33 -4.88 12.95
C GLY A 361 24.63 -5.38 11.53
N ARG A 362 25.62 -4.79 10.86
CA ARG A 362 26.08 -5.24 9.54
C ARG A 362 26.65 -6.67 9.59
N ARG A 363 27.45 -7.00 10.61
CA ARG A 363 28.00 -8.35 10.80
C ARG A 363 26.87 -9.38 10.93
N LYS A 364 25.86 -9.10 11.76
CA LYS A 364 24.68 -9.97 11.93
C LYS A 364 23.92 -10.18 10.62
N VAL A 365 23.65 -9.11 9.88
CA VAL A 365 23.00 -9.21 8.56
C VAL A 365 23.82 -10.09 7.62
N ARG A 366 25.13 -9.86 7.53
CA ARG A 366 26.01 -10.61 6.63
C ARG A 366 26.07 -12.09 7.00
N GLU A 367 26.24 -12.42 8.26
CA GLU A 367 26.27 -13.80 8.76
C GLU A 367 24.98 -14.54 8.39
N VAL A 368 23.83 -13.89 8.58
CA VAL A 368 22.53 -14.45 8.20
C VAL A 368 22.44 -14.69 6.68
N LEU A 369 22.90 -13.73 5.87
CA LEU A 369 22.90 -13.88 4.41
C LEU A 369 23.84 -14.98 3.92
N GLU A 370 25.04 -15.09 4.50
CA GLU A 370 26.01 -16.14 4.18
C GLU A 370 25.49 -17.53 4.58
N ALA A 371 24.77 -17.64 5.70
CA ALA A 371 24.11 -18.87 6.09
C ALA A 371 23.07 -19.34 5.05
N PHE A 372 22.41 -18.43 4.33
CA PHE A 372 21.47 -18.79 3.26
C PHE A 372 22.13 -19.22 1.95
N LEU A 373 23.35 -18.78 1.67
CA LEU A 373 24.09 -19.29 0.51
C LEU A 373 24.65 -20.69 0.74
N ASN A 374 24.95 -21.02 2.00
CA ASN A 374 25.56 -22.28 2.39
C ASN A 374 24.55 -23.38 2.75
N SER A 375 23.27 -23.02 2.92
CA SER A 375 22.15 -23.97 3.00
C SER A 375 21.73 -24.47 1.62
#